data_AF-A0A2J0N317-F1
#
_entry.id   AF-A0A2J0N317-F1
#
_cell.length_a   1.000
_cell.length_b   1.000
_cell.length_c   1.000
_cell.angle_alpha   90.00
_cell.angle_beta   90.00
_cell.angle_gamma   90.00
#
_symmetry.space_group_name_H-M   'P 1'
#
loop_
_entity.id
_entity.type
_entity.pdbx_description
1 polymer ?
#
loop_
_entity_poly.entity_id
_entity_poly.type
_entity_poly.pdbx_seq_one_letter_code
_entity_poly.pdbx_strand_id
1 'polypeptide(L)'
;MKKYGTESKKTPSIGEKMQKLGSLAGFIVDFLATLLSEEEVEFWLGHKTELKKKISEVFSIVDEYASIREEWQKFYKSHFNLDVDFSRVIIPNRPDGDWRLIFIAKGMIMNKAFDRCKALFKSWCYITNDDLDKAI
;
A
#
# COMPACT_ATOMS: atom_id res chain seq x y z
N MET A 1 -3.35 -45.51 -2.16
CA MET A 1 -3.02 -44.07 -2.32
C MET A 1 -3.89 -43.25 -1.37
N LYS A 2 -3.31 -42.61 -0.35
CA LYS A 2 -4.01 -41.66 0.54
C LYS A 2 -4.00 -40.29 -0.13
N LYS A 3 -5.15 -39.67 -0.39
CA LYS A 3 -5.23 -38.25 -0.77
C LYS A 3 -5.53 -37.45 0.49
N TYR A 4 -4.61 -36.54 0.80
CA TYR A 4 -4.66 -35.60 1.91
C TYR A 4 -5.85 -34.66 1.72
N GLY A 5 -6.69 -34.56 2.75
CA GLY A 5 -7.70 -33.51 2.84
C GLY A 5 -7.00 -32.19 3.11
N THR A 6 -7.03 -31.30 2.12
CA THR A 6 -6.68 -29.89 2.30
C THR A 6 -7.81 -29.23 3.09
N GLU A 7 -7.59 -28.99 4.37
CA GLU A 7 -8.43 -28.09 5.16
C GLU A 7 -8.39 -26.69 4.54
N SER A 8 -9.47 -26.32 3.87
CA SER A 8 -9.71 -24.95 3.44
C SER A 8 -9.90 -24.08 4.68
N LYS A 9 -8.90 -23.27 5.03
CA LYS A 9 -9.06 -22.20 6.01
C LYS A 9 -10.10 -21.22 5.47
N LYS A 10 -11.33 -21.28 6.01
CA LYS A 10 -12.41 -20.33 5.74
C LYS A 10 -11.88 -18.91 5.96
N THR A 11 -11.85 -18.11 4.89
CA THR A 11 -11.55 -16.69 5.00
C THR A 11 -12.65 -16.05 5.84
N PRO A 12 -12.32 -15.33 6.94
CA PRO A 12 -13.32 -14.73 7.79
C PRO A 12 -14.15 -13.72 7.00
N SER A 13 -15.46 -13.72 7.22
CA SER A 13 -16.37 -12.74 6.63
C SER A 13 -15.99 -11.32 7.07
N ILE A 14 -16.35 -10.33 6.25
CA ILE A 14 -16.08 -8.91 6.56
C ILE A 14 -16.68 -8.53 7.93
N GLY A 15 -17.86 -9.06 8.27
CA GLY A 15 -18.51 -8.85 9.56
C GLY A 15 -17.70 -9.38 10.75
N GLU A 16 -17.19 -10.60 10.66
CA GLU A 16 -16.34 -11.19 11.72
C GLU A 16 -15.03 -10.43 11.90
N LYS A 17 -14.45 -9.93 10.79
CA LYS A 17 -13.23 -9.10 10.84
C LYS A 17 -13.49 -7.77 11.54
N MET A 18 -14.62 -7.12 11.25
CA MET A 18 -15.02 -5.86 11.89
C MET A 18 -15.31 -6.04 13.38
N GLN A 19 -15.97 -7.14 13.77
CA GLN A 19 -16.22 -7.43 15.18
C GLN A 19 -14.91 -7.59 15.97
N LYS A 20 -13.95 -8.34 15.43
CA LYS A 20 -12.63 -8.52 16.06
C LYS A 20 -11.85 -7.21 16.15
N LEU A 21 -11.91 -6.37 15.12
CA LEU A 21 -11.30 -5.04 15.13
C LEU A 21 -11.94 -4.13 16.19
N GLY A 22 -13.26 -4.17 16.35
CA GLY A 22 -13.97 -3.42 17.39
C GLY A 22 -13.53 -3.82 18.80
N SER A 23 -13.42 -5.11 19.08
CA SER A 23 -12.91 -5.61 20.37
C SER A 23 -11.47 -5.18 20.64
N LEU A 24 -10.60 -5.23 19.63
CA LEU A 24 -9.22 -4.76 19.75
C LEU A 24 -9.16 -3.25 20.01
N ALA A 25 -9.97 -2.46 19.29
CA ALA A 25 -10.03 -1.02 19.48
C ALA A 25 -10.48 -0.65 20.90
N GLY A 26 -11.50 -1.34 21.43
CA GLY A 26 -11.96 -1.14 22.81
C GLY A 26 -10.84 -1.39 23.83
N PHE A 27 -10.13 -2.50 23.71
CA PHE A 27 -8.99 -2.80 24.59
C PHE A 27 -7.89 -1.73 24.52
N ILE A 28 -7.57 -1.24 23.32
CA ILE A 28 -6.57 -0.18 23.15
C ILE A 28 -7.03 1.12 23.80
N VAL A 29 -8.30 1.50 23.66
CA VAL A 29 -8.86 2.71 24.30
C VAL A 29 -8.77 2.60 25.81
N ASP A 30 -9.20 1.48 26.40
CA ASP A 30 -9.13 1.25 27.84
C ASP A 30 -7.68 1.31 28.35
N PHE A 31 -6.75 0.72 27.62
CA PHE A 31 -5.33 0.75 27.98
C PHE A 31 -4.75 2.17 27.88
N LEU A 32 -4.98 2.89 26.78
CA LEU A 32 -4.48 4.24 26.59
C LEU A 32 -5.07 5.23 27.58
N ALA A 33 -6.34 5.06 27.98
CA ALA A 33 -6.97 5.89 29.00
C ALA A 33 -6.30 5.78 30.38
N THR A 34 -5.56 4.69 30.64
CA THR A 34 -4.79 4.52 31.89
C THR A 34 -3.35 5.04 31.80
N LEU A 35 -2.85 5.26 30.58
CA LEU A 35 -1.47 5.67 30.33
C LEU A 35 -1.32 7.14 29.97
N LEU A 36 -2.26 7.69 29.19
CA LEU A 36 -2.14 9.02 28.62
C LEU A 36 -2.94 10.05 29.43
N SER A 37 -2.31 11.18 29.67
CA SER A 37 -2.98 12.41 30.10
C SER A 37 -3.71 13.09 28.94
N GLU A 38 -4.61 14.02 29.25
CA GLU A 38 -5.37 14.78 28.26
C GLU A 38 -4.44 15.60 27.32
N GLU A 39 -3.36 16.15 27.87
CA GLU A 39 -2.35 16.88 27.07
C GLU A 39 -1.63 15.96 26.05
N GLU A 40 -1.32 14.72 26.45
CA GLU A 40 -0.69 13.75 25.55
C GLU A 40 -1.65 13.26 24.47
N VAL A 41 -2.95 13.14 24.79
CA VAL A 41 -3.99 12.80 23.82
C VAL A 41 -4.08 13.90 22.75
N GLU A 42 -4.19 15.16 23.16
CA GLU A 42 -4.24 16.30 22.23
C GLU A 42 -2.97 16.43 21.39
N PHE A 43 -1.80 16.19 22.00
CA PHE A 43 -0.54 16.11 21.28
C PHE A 43 -0.60 15.07 20.15
N TRP A 44 -1.03 13.84 20.45
CA TRP A 44 -1.10 12.76 19.45
C TRP A 44 -2.18 13.00 18.38
N LEU A 45 -3.29 13.65 18.74
CA LEU A 45 -4.33 14.07 17.78
C LEU A 45 -3.80 15.11 16.77
N GLY A 46 -2.89 15.98 17.19
CA GLY A 46 -2.16 16.91 16.32
C GLY A 46 -1.07 16.25 15.45
N HIS A 47 -0.51 15.12 15.88
CA HIS A 47 0.64 14.45 15.26
C HIS A 47 0.31 13.07 14.66
N LYS A 48 -0.82 12.97 13.94
CA LYS A 48 -1.36 11.70 13.39
C LYS A 48 -0.35 10.87 12.59
N THR A 49 0.54 11.50 11.82
CA THR A 49 1.57 10.80 11.03
C THR A 49 2.60 10.11 11.93
N GLU A 50 3.06 10.79 12.96
CA GLU A 50 4.02 10.24 13.92
C GLU A 50 3.36 9.14 14.76
N LEU A 51 2.11 9.36 15.18
CA LEU A 51 1.32 8.33 15.86
C LEU A 51 1.20 7.05 15.02
N LYS A 52 0.85 7.18 13.73
CA LYS A 52 0.76 6.04 12.81
C LYS A 52 2.09 5.30 12.71
N LYS A 53 3.20 6.02 12.66
CA LYS A 53 4.55 5.43 12.62
C LYS A 53 4.84 4.63 13.90
N LYS A 54 4.68 5.23 15.08
CA LYS A 54 4.91 4.56 16.37
C LYS A 54 4.02 3.34 16.57
N ILE A 55 2.74 3.45 16.21
CA ILE A 55 1.81 2.30 16.26
C ILE A 55 2.30 1.17 15.34
N SER A 56 2.74 1.51 14.12
CA SER A 56 3.26 0.51 13.18
C SER A 56 4.52 -0.19 13.71
N GLU A 57 5.41 0.56 14.36
CA GLU A 57 6.60 0.01 15.03
C GLU A 57 6.24 -0.93 16.18
N VAL A 58 5.33 -0.51 17.08
CA VAL A 58 4.89 -1.31 18.24
C VAL A 58 4.23 -2.62 17.82
N PHE A 59 3.33 -2.56 16.83
CA PHE A 59 2.68 -3.77 16.32
C PHE A 59 3.60 -4.61 15.41
N SER A 60 4.87 -4.22 15.26
CA SER A 60 5.82 -4.84 14.32
C SER A 60 5.16 -5.07 12.96
N ILE A 61 4.32 -4.12 12.54
CA ILE A 61 3.77 -4.08 11.19
C ILE A 61 4.93 -3.58 10.34
N VAL A 62 5.89 -4.47 10.11
CA VAL A 62 6.99 -4.24 9.20
C VAL A 62 6.35 -4.26 7.82
N ASP A 63 5.93 -3.07 7.38
CA ASP A 63 5.78 -2.84 5.95
C ASP A 63 7.21 -2.87 5.38
N GLU A 64 7.65 -4.07 5.00
CA GLU A 64 8.94 -4.33 4.37
C GLU A 64 9.16 -3.47 3.12
N TYR A 65 8.10 -2.85 2.63
CA TYR A 65 8.08 -1.95 1.49
C TYR A 65 7.88 -0.47 1.86
N ALA A 66 7.97 -0.07 3.13
CA ALA A 66 7.76 1.33 3.52
C ALA A 66 8.71 2.29 2.79
N SER A 67 9.99 1.94 2.68
CA SER A 67 11.00 2.73 1.97
C SER A 67 10.71 2.83 0.46
N ILE A 68 10.40 1.72 -0.19
CA ILE A 68 10.11 1.71 -1.64
C ILE A 68 8.82 2.46 -1.97
N ARG A 69 7.81 2.42 -1.09
CA ARG A 69 6.59 3.24 -1.25
C ARG A 69 6.92 4.73 -1.18
N GLU A 70 7.75 5.15 -0.24
CA GLU A 70 8.18 6.55 -0.13
C GLU A 70 8.93 7.01 -1.38
N GLU A 71 9.82 6.17 -1.92
CA GLU A 71 10.52 6.44 -3.19
C GLU A 71 9.54 6.58 -4.36
N TRP A 72 8.52 5.71 -4.44
CA TRP A 72 7.49 5.82 -5.46
C TRP A 72 6.68 7.11 -5.31
N GLN A 73 6.28 7.51 -4.10
CA GLN A 73 5.59 8.77 -3.90
C GLN A 73 6.41 9.95 -4.41
N LYS A 74 7.71 9.99 -4.10
CA LYS A 74 8.64 11.01 -4.61
C LYS A 74 8.75 10.98 -6.13
N PHE A 75 8.87 9.80 -6.73
CA PHE A 75 8.93 9.63 -8.18
C PHE A 75 7.66 10.13 -8.89
N TYR A 76 6.47 9.81 -8.38
CA TYR A 76 5.22 10.25 -8.99
C TYR A 76 5.01 11.75 -8.83
N LYS A 77 5.41 12.31 -7.70
CA LYS A 77 5.38 13.76 -7.49
C LYS A 77 6.35 14.49 -8.42
N SER A 78 7.57 14.00 -8.59
CA SER A 78 8.59 14.67 -9.41
C SER A 78 8.34 14.56 -10.91
N HIS A 79 7.84 13.42 -11.39
CA HIS A 79 7.69 13.18 -12.83
C HIS A 79 6.29 13.41 -13.38
N PHE A 80 5.26 13.27 -12.54
CA PHE A 80 3.87 13.42 -12.97
C PHE A 80 3.12 14.51 -12.22
N ASN A 81 3.75 15.17 -11.23
CA ASN A 81 3.11 16.13 -10.32
C ASN A 81 1.87 15.54 -9.60
N LEU A 82 1.88 14.23 -9.35
CA LEU A 82 0.80 13.52 -8.66
C LEU A 82 1.18 13.27 -7.20
N ASP A 83 0.26 13.59 -6.30
CA ASP A 83 0.34 13.18 -4.90
C ASP A 83 -0.46 11.88 -4.74
N VAL A 84 0.25 10.77 -4.50
CA VAL A 84 -0.32 9.42 -4.54
C VAL A 84 -0.10 8.73 -3.20
N ASP A 85 -1.13 8.11 -2.64
CA ASP A 85 -1.02 7.27 -1.45
C ASP A 85 -0.82 5.80 -1.83
N PHE A 86 0.39 5.29 -1.64
CA PHE A 86 0.72 3.88 -1.88
C PHE A 86 0.58 2.99 -0.64
N SER A 87 0.09 3.48 0.51
CA SER A 87 0.05 2.71 1.76
C SER A 87 -0.83 1.46 1.72
N ARG A 88 -1.78 1.39 0.78
CA ARG A 88 -2.70 0.25 0.60
C ARG A 88 -2.35 -0.64 -0.60
N VAL A 89 -1.28 -0.33 -1.31
CA VAL A 89 -0.90 -1.09 -2.50
C VAL A 89 -0.31 -2.44 -2.09
N ILE A 90 -0.83 -3.51 -2.67
CA ILE A 90 -0.23 -4.84 -2.51
C ILE A 90 0.89 -4.94 -3.54
N ILE A 91 2.11 -5.13 -3.07
CA ILE A 91 3.28 -5.33 -3.93
C ILE A 91 3.34 -6.84 -4.22
N PRO A 92 3.19 -7.26 -5.49
CA PRO A 92 3.25 -8.66 -5.84
C PRO A 92 4.67 -9.20 -5.64
N ASN A 93 4.77 -10.51 -5.40
CA ASN A 93 6.07 -11.19 -5.39
C ASN A 93 6.80 -10.95 -6.71
N ARG A 94 8.09 -10.63 -6.60
CA ARG A 94 9.01 -10.45 -7.73
C ARG A 94 8.98 -11.69 -8.64
N PRO A 95 8.65 -11.56 -9.94
CA PRO A 95 8.87 -12.62 -10.91
C PRO A 95 10.37 -12.88 -11.12
N ASP A 96 10.70 -14.07 -11.64
CA ASP A 96 12.07 -14.40 -12.03
C ASP A 96 12.58 -13.45 -13.14
N GLY A 97 13.85 -13.05 -13.04
CA GLY A 97 14.52 -12.16 -14.00
C GLY A 97 14.43 -10.66 -13.66
N ASP A 98 14.67 -9.85 -14.68
CA ASP A 98 14.61 -8.39 -14.61
C ASP A 98 13.18 -7.92 -14.84
N TRP A 99 12.62 -7.27 -13.82
CA TRP A 99 11.25 -6.78 -13.83
C TRP A 99 11.20 -5.38 -13.20
N ARG A 100 10.14 -4.63 -13.53
CA ARG A 100 9.80 -3.37 -12.88
C ARG A 100 8.30 -3.31 -12.66
N LEU A 101 7.89 -2.77 -11.52
CA LEU A 101 6.49 -2.52 -11.21
C LEU A 101 6.16 -1.04 -11.45
N ILE A 102 5.06 -0.79 -12.15
CA ILE A 102 4.57 0.56 -12.44
C ILE A 102 3.10 0.62 -12.03
N PHE A 103 2.70 1.66 -11.30
CA PHE A 103 1.33 1.89 -10.88
C PHE A 103 0.66 2.91 -11.78
N ILE A 104 -0.35 2.49 -12.53
CA ILE A 104 -1.17 3.43 -13.27
C ILE A 104 -2.20 4.03 -12.31
N ALA A 105 -1.84 5.15 -11.69
CA ALA A 105 -2.74 5.89 -10.81
C ALA A 105 -3.98 6.37 -11.60
N LYS A 106 -5.15 6.38 -10.94
CA LYS A 106 -6.40 6.84 -11.55
C LYS A 106 -6.24 8.28 -12.06
N GLY A 107 -6.53 8.52 -13.33
CA GLY A 107 -6.35 9.81 -14.00
C GLY A 107 -4.99 9.98 -14.69
N MET A 108 -4.08 9.00 -14.59
CA MET A 108 -2.87 8.98 -15.40
C MET A 108 -3.14 8.38 -16.78
N ILE A 109 -2.59 9.03 -17.80
CA ILE A 109 -2.64 8.63 -19.20
C ILE A 109 -1.55 7.58 -19.42
N MET A 110 -1.90 6.39 -19.92
CA MET A 110 -0.97 5.28 -20.15
C MET A 110 0.17 5.67 -21.09
N ASN A 111 -0.13 6.47 -22.13
CA ASN A 111 0.90 6.98 -23.03
C ASN A 111 1.97 7.78 -22.29
N LYS A 112 1.59 8.65 -21.33
CA LYS A 112 2.56 9.41 -20.53
C LYS A 112 3.43 8.53 -19.64
N ALA A 113 2.85 7.46 -19.09
CA ALA A 113 3.61 6.49 -18.30
C ALA A 113 4.62 5.74 -19.19
N PHE A 114 4.20 5.32 -20.38
CA PHE A 114 5.04 4.62 -21.33
C PHE A 114 6.17 5.50 -21.88
N ASP A 115 5.88 6.75 -22.24
CA ASP A 115 6.89 7.72 -22.70
C ASP A 115 7.98 7.92 -21.65
N ARG A 116 7.59 8.04 -20.37
CA ARG A 116 8.56 8.16 -19.29
C ARG A 116 9.40 6.90 -19.12
N CYS A 117 8.79 5.72 -19.28
CA CYS A 117 9.52 4.46 -19.25
C CYS A 117 10.51 4.34 -20.42
N LYS A 118 10.11 4.72 -21.64
CA LYS A 118 10.97 4.72 -22.83
C LYS A 118 12.15 5.68 -22.69
N ALA A 119 11.97 6.80 -22.00
CA ALA A 119 13.05 7.76 -21.72
C ALA A 119 14.07 7.26 -20.69
N LEU A 120 13.67 6.37 -19.77
CA LEU A 120 14.51 5.89 -18.68
C LEU A 120 15.06 4.48 -18.90
N PHE A 121 14.36 3.67 -19.71
CA PHE A 121 14.60 2.24 -19.85
C PHE A 121 14.37 1.80 -21.30
N LYS A 122 15.08 0.74 -21.71
CA LYS A 122 14.81 0.06 -22.98
C LYS A 122 13.40 -0.55 -22.92
N SER A 123 12.47 0.08 -23.61
CA SER A 123 11.04 -0.24 -23.55
C SER A 123 10.52 -0.62 -24.94
N TRP A 124 9.60 -1.58 -24.99
CA TRP A 124 8.93 -2.03 -26.22
C TRP A 124 7.42 -2.09 -25.98
N CYS A 125 6.64 -1.69 -26.98
CA CYS A 125 5.18 -1.74 -26.97
C CYS A 125 4.70 -2.65 -28.11
N TYR A 126 3.74 -3.53 -27.83
CA TYR A 126 3.13 -4.39 -28.84
C TYR A 126 2.12 -3.65 -29.72
N ILE A 127 1.44 -2.63 -29.18
CA ILE A 127 0.41 -1.88 -29.90
C ILE A 127 1.09 -0.97 -30.93
N THR A 128 0.89 -1.29 -32.22
CA THR A 128 1.55 -0.67 -33.37
C THR A 128 1.10 0.76 -33.69
N ASN A 129 0.06 1.27 -33.03
CA ASN A 129 -0.49 2.63 -33.24
C ASN A 129 -0.21 3.59 -32.08
N ASP A 130 0.72 3.26 -31.17
CA ASP A 130 1.25 4.11 -30.08
C ASP A 130 0.22 4.74 -29.12
N ASP A 131 -1.08 4.41 -29.25
CA ASP A 131 -2.11 4.92 -28.36
C ASP A 131 -2.59 3.83 -27.39
N LEU A 132 -1.87 3.74 -26.26
CA LEU A 132 -2.20 2.84 -25.16
C LEU A 132 -3.52 3.19 -24.48
N ASP A 133 -3.96 4.44 -24.55
CA ASP A 133 -5.20 4.90 -23.91
C ASP A 133 -6.46 4.47 -24.67
N LYS A 134 -6.32 4.04 -25.93
CA LYS A 134 -7.44 3.50 -26.74
C LYS A 134 -7.65 2.00 -26.57
N ALA A 135 -6.74 1.29 -25.91
CA ALA A 135 -6.78 -0.15 -25.76
C ALA A 135 -7.47 -0.64 -24.46
N ILE A 136 -8.01 0.29 -23.66
CA ILE A 136 -8.66 0.03 -22.36
C ILE A 136 -10.17 0.24 -22.45
#